data_AF-A0A356E967-F1
#
_entry.id   AF-A0A356E967-F1
#
_cell.length_a   1.000
_cell.length_b   1.000
_cell.length_c   1.000
_cell.angle_alpha   90.00
_cell.angle_beta   90.00
_cell.angle_gamma   90.00
#
_symmetry.space_group_name_H-M   'P 1'
#
loop_
_entity.id
_entity.type
_entity.pdbx_description
1 polymer ?
#
loop_
_entity_poly.entity_id
_entity_poly.type
_entity_poly.pdbx_seq_one_letter_code
_entity_poly.pdbx_strand_id
1 'polypeptide(L)'
;FLSIGDDFRFGVGRTGNFALLQQAGREFGFTVEDNRSFCLDELRISSTVIRQALADDNLELAASLLGKPYRIWGRVVHGKKLGRIIGFPTANIRL
;
A
#
# COMPACT_ATOMS: atom_id res chain seq x y z
N PHE A 1 20.62 -2.38 -12.16
CA PHE A 1 20.03 -1.16 -11.58
C PHE A 1 18.98 -1.58 -10.57
N LEU A 2 18.99 -0.98 -9.39
CA LEU A 2 18.07 -1.24 -8.29
C LEU A 2 17.54 0.09 -7.76
N SER A 3 16.22 0.23 -7.64
CA SER A 3 15.57 1.38 -7.00
C SER A 3 14.86 0.90 -5.75
N ILE A 4 15.17 1.51 -4.60
CA ILE A 4 14.61 1.13 -3.30
C ILE A 4 14.22 2.36 -2.50
N GLY A 5 13.25 2.19 -1.60
CA GLY A 5 12.88 3.24 -0.66
C GLY A 5 13.97 3.51 0.39
N ASP A 6 13.97 4.73 0.91
CA ASP A 6 14.86 5.20 1.97
C ASP A 6 14.84 4.32 3.26
N ASP A 7 13.71 3.70 3.57
CA ASP A 7 13.53 2.84 4.75
C ASP A 7 13.69 1.33 4.47
N PHE A 8 14.18 0.97 3.29
CA PHE A 8 14.32 -0.42 2.87
C PHE A 8 15.33 -1.19 3.74
N ARG A 9 14.91 -2.35 4.23
CA ARG A 9 15.73 -3.29 5.02
C ARG A 9 15.51 -4.71 4.53
N PHE A 10 16.58 -5.52 4.52
CA PHE A 10 16.55 -6.92 4.07
C PHE A 10 17.50 -7.80 4.89
N GLY A 11 17.49 -9.11 4.61
CA GLY A 11 18.31 -10.09 5.31
C GLY A 11 17.83 -10.42 6.73
N VAL A 12 18.50 -11.38 7.36
CA VAL A 12 18.18 -11.82 8.73
C VAL A 12 18.34 -10.64 9.69
N GLY A 13 17.32 -10.41 10.52
CA GLY A 13 17.33 -9.34 11.51
C GLY A 13 17.32 -7.92 10.94
N ARG A 14 16.92 -7.71 9.67
CA ARG A 14 16.88 -6.38 9.02
C ARG A 14 18.25 -5.69 8.97
N THR A 15 19.32 -6.48 8.96
CA THR A 15 20.71 -6.01 8.97
C THR A 15 21.15 -5.42 7.63
N GLY A 16 20.58 -5.93 6.52
CA GLY A 16 20.78 -5.38 5.19
C GLY A 16 20.10 -4.02 5.03
N ASN A 17 20.81 -3.07 4.44
CA ASN A 17 20.37 -1.69 4.25
C ASN A 17 20.90 -1.11 2.93
N PHE A 18 20.57 0.15 2.64
CA PHE A 18 21.01 0.86 1.44
C PHE A 18 22.54 0.87 1.26
N ALA A 19 23.30 1.09 2.35
CA ALA A 19 24.76 1.12 2.29
C ALA A 19 25.36 -0.23 1.87
N LEU A 20 24.79 -1.34 2.39
CA LEU A 20 25.18 -2.68 1.98
C LEU A 20 24.90 -2.92 0.49
N LEU A 21 23.75 -2.46 -0.01
CA LEU A 21 23.42 -2.56 -1.43
C LEU A 21 24.33 -1.70 -2.31
N GLN A 22 24.72 -0.51 -1.87
CA GLN A 22 25.71 0.30 -2.60
C GLN A 22 27.06 -0.39 -2.68
N GLN A 23 27.51 -1.05 -1.61
CA GLN A 23 28.75 -1.81 -1.60
C GLN A 23 28.67 -2.99 -2.57
N ALA A 24 27.59 -3.78 -2.48
CA ALA A 24 27.33 -4.88 -3.41
C ALA A 24 27.21 -4.37 -4.86
N GLY A 25 26.62 -3.19 -5.08
CA GLY A 25 26.53 -2.58 -6.39
C GLY A 25 27.89 -2.29 -7.02
N ARG A 26 28.85 -1.81 -6.21
CA ARG A 26 30.25 -1.63 -6.64
C ARG A 26 30.95 -2.95 -6.96
N GLU A 27 30.66 -4.01 -6.21
CA GLU A 27 31.28 -5.33 -6.37
C GLU A 27 30.72 -6.10 -7.58
N PHE A 28 29.39 -6.08 -7.76
CA PHE A 28 28.68 -6.90 -8.74
C PHE A 28 28.21 -6.11 -9.99
N GLY A 29 28.57 -4.83 -10.11
CA GLY A 29 28.33 -4.04 -11.31
C GLY A 29 26.89 -3.55 -11.50
N PHE A 30 26.20 -3.19 -10.42
CA PHE A 30 24.87 -2.56 -10.49
C PHE A 30 24.80 -1.25 -9.70
N THR A 31 24.00 -0.32 -10.21
CA THR A 31 23.69 0.94 -9.52
C THR A 31 22.51 0.78 -8.58
N VAL A 32 22.54 1.52 -7.47
CA VAL A 32 21.46 1.59 -6.47
C VAL A 32 21.02 3.05 -6.34
N GLU A 33 19.73 3.28 -6.50
CA GLU A 33 19.12 4.61 -6.38
C GLU A 33 18.19 4.65 -5.16
N ASP A 34 18.32 5.74 -4.39
CA ASP A 34 17.47 6.02 -3.23
C ASP A 34 16.21 6.75 -3.69
N ASN A 35 15.08 6.04 -3.66
CA ASN A 35 13.78 6.59 -3.94
C ASN A 35 13.20 7.16 -2.65
N ARG A 36 13.40 8.47 -2.46
CA ARG A 36 12.92 9.18 -1.28
C ARG A 36 11.42 9.02 -1.12
N SER A 37 10.99 8.89 0.13
CA SER A 37 9.58 8.89 0.47
C SER A 37 8.86 10.11 -0.10
N PHE A 38 7.74 9.86 -0.77
CA PHE A 38 6.87 10.92 -1.28
C PHE A 38 5.94 11.41 -0.18
N CYS A 39 5.79 12.73 -0.08
CA CYS A 39 4.86 13.38 0.84
C CYS A 39 3.71 14.02 0.06
N LEU A 40 2.49 13.81 0.56
CA LEU A 40 1.35 14.64 0.17
C LEU A 40 1.24 15.73 1.25
N ASP A 41 1.50 16.97 0.87
CA ASP A 41 1.77 18.06 1.81
C ASP A 41 2.89 17.67 2.79
N GLU A 42 2.61 17.64 4.10
CA GLU A 42 3.56 17.23 5.15
C GLU A 42 3.42 15.75 5.54
N LEU A 43 2.47 15.02 4.95
CA LEU A 43 2.18 13.64 5.31
C LEU A 43 2.92 12.67 4.39
N ARG A 44 3.86 11.92 4.97
CA ARG A 44 4.54 10.81 4.29
C ARG A 44 3.52 9.78 3.82
N ILE A 45 3.45 9.53 2.51
CA ILE A 45 2.63 8.46 1.96
C ILE A 45 3.27 7.12 2.33
N SER A 46 2.52 6.29 3.06
CA SER A 46 2.94 4.94 3.44
C SER A 46 1.74 4.01 3.63
N SER A 47 1.96 2.70 3.53
CA SER A 47 0.88 1.71 3.77
C SER A 47 0.31 1.80 5.17
N THR A 48 1.09 2.22 6.17
CA THR A 48 0.61 2.40 7.54
C THR A 48 -0.39 3.55 7.62
N VAL A 49 -0.05 4.71 7.04
CA VAL A 49 -0.95 5.87 7.01
C VAL A 49 -2.22 5.57 6.21
N ILE A 50 -2.10 4.89 5.07
CA ILE A 50 -3.27 4.48 4.26
C ILE A 50 -4.19 3.54 5.05
N ARG A 51 -3.63 2.54 5.73
CA ARG A 51 -4.44 1.63 6.58
C ARG A 51 -5.12 2.35 7.72
N GLN A 52 -4.45 3.33 8.34
CA GLN A 52 -5.04 4.14 9.40
C GLN A 52 -6.22 4.97 8.87
N ALA A 53 -6.04 5.66 7.73
CA ALA A 53 -7.13 6.40 7.08
C ALA A 53 -8.35 5.52 6.76
N LEU A 54 -8.13 4.27 6.30
CA LEU A 54 -9.21 3.30 6.07
C LEU A 54 -9.87 2.82 7.37
N ALA A 55 -9.10 2.64 8.44
CA ALA A 55 -9.62 2.23 9.74
C ALA A 55 -10.44 3.34 10.42
N ASP A 56 -10.15 4.60 10.11
CA ASP A 56 -10.84 5.78 10.62
C ASP A 56 -11.99 6.25 9.71
N ASP A 57 -12.44 5.40 8.77
CA ASP A 57 -13.48 5.69 7.77
C ASP A 57 -13.21 6.93 6.86
N ASN A 58 -11.96 7.39 6.80
CA ASN A 58 -11.55 8.55 6.01
C ASN A 58 -11.18 8.14 4.58
N LEU A 59 -12.20 7.84 3.78
CA LEU A 59 -12.04 7.40 2.38
C LEU A 59 -11.49 8.49 1.45
N GLU A 60 -11.73 9.77 1.75
CA GLU A 60 -11.20 10.89 0.98
C GLU A 60 -9.68 10.98 1.13
N LEU A 61 -9.18 10.94 2.36
CA LEU A 61 -7.74 10.91 2.62
C LEU A 61 -7.10 9.67 2.00
N ALA A 62 -7.70 8.49 2.17
CA ALA A 62 -7.20 7.26 1.56
C ALA A 62 -7.11 7.38 0.03
N ALA A 63 -8.11 8.01 -0.61
CA ALA A 63 -8.11 8.23 -2.05
C ALA A 63 -6.99 9.18 -2.50
N SER A 64 -6.79 10.27 -1.78
CA SER A 64 -5.71 11.24 -2.04
C SER A 64 -4.33 10.60 -1.90
N LEU A 65 -4.11 9.79 -0.86
CA LEU A 65 -2.84 9.08 -0.64
C LEU A 65 -2.59 7.97 -1.67
N LEU A 66 -3.64 7.31 -2.17
CA LEU A 66 -3.54 6.27 -3.21
C LEU A 66 -3.48 6.83 -4.63
N GLY A 67 -3.79 8.12 -4.82
CA GLY A 67 -3.99 8.75 -6.13
C GLY A 67 -5.24 8.25 -6.87
N LYS A 68 -6.12 7.50 -6.19
CA LYS A 68 -7.38 6.94 -6.74
C LYS A 68 -8.30 6.46 -5.61
N PRO A 69 -9.62 6.36 -5.84
CA PRO A 69 -10.53 5.77 -4.86
C PRO A 69 -10.12 4.36 -4.42
N TYR A 70 -10.23 4.09 -3.11
CA TYR A 70 -10.03 2.75 -2.57
C TYR A 70 -11.08 1.80 -3.13
N ARG A 71 -10.66 0.57 -3.47
CA ARG A 71 -11.52 -0.44 -4.08
C ARG A 71 -11.21 -1.80 -3.49
N ILE A 72 -12.27 -2.57 -3.26
CA ILE A 72 -12.21 -3.98 -2.93
C ILE A 72 -12.77 -4.79 -4.10
N TRP A 73 -12.27 -6.01 -4.26
CA TRP A 73 -12.78 -6.97 -5.22
C TRP A 73 -12.94 -8.31 -4.52
N GLY A 74 -13.97 -9.07 -4.90
CA GLY A 74 -14.23 -10.36 -4.28
C GLY A 74 -15.38 -11.08 -4.95
N ARG A 75 -15.53 -12.36 -4.64
CA ARG A 75 -16.60 -13.19 -5.19
C ARG A 75 -17.94 -12.79 -4.56
N VAL A 76 -18.96 -12.59 -5.38
CA VAL A 76 -20.33 -12.42 -4.90
C VAL A 76 -20.81 -13.75 -4.31
N VAL A 77 -21.26 -13.69 -3.07
CA VAL A 77 -21.77 -14.84 -2.33
C VAL A 77 -23.25 -14.67 -1.99
N HIS A 78 -23.90 -15.78 -1.66
CA HIS A 78 -25.27 -15.76 -1.16
C HIS A 78 -25.30 -15.16 0.24
N GLY A 79 -26.05 -14.06 0.41
CA GLY A 79 -26.33 -13.44 1.71
C GLY A 79 -27.80 -13.51 2.09
N LYS A 80 -28.24 -12.63 3.01
CA LYS A 80 -29.61 -12.60 3.54
C LYS A 80 -30.69 -12.16 2.53
N LYS A 81 -30.32 -11.80 1.29
CA LYS A 81 -31.22 -11.34 0.21
C LYS A 81 -32.16 -10.18 0.62
N LEU A 82 -31.79 -9.38 1.62
CA LEU A 82 -32.58 -8.24 2.13
C LEU A 82 -32.95 -7.23 1.04
N GLY A 83 -32.10 -7.07 0.03
CA GLY A 83 -32.37 -6.22 -1.14
C GLY A 83 -33.71 -6.52 -1.82
N ARG A 84 -34.15 -7.79 -1.84
CA ARG A 84 -35.47 -8.17 -2.42
C ARG A 84 -36.64 -7.64 -1.60
N ILE A 85 -36.46 -7.44 -0.30
CA ILE A 85 -37.50 -6.94 0.61
C ILE A 85 -37.62 -5.42 0.49
N ILE A 86 -36.50 -4.71 0.36
CA ILE A 86 -36.45 -3.24 0.26
C ILE A 86 -36.51 -2.71 -1.18
N GLY A 87 -36.58 -3.59 -2.19
CA GLY A 87 -36.69 -3.21 -3.60
C GLY A 87 -35.37 -2.79 -4.27
N PHE A 88 -34.21 -3.00 -3.65
CA PHE A 88 -32.90 -2.60 -4.18
C PHE A 88 -31.98 -3.80 -4.40
N PRO A 89 -31.29 -3.90 -5.57
CA PRO A 89 -30.31 -4.94 -5.80
C PRO A 89 -29.13 -4.81 -4.82
N THR A 90 -28.64 -5.94 -4.29
CA THR A 90 -27.52 -5.97 -3.33
C THR A 90 -26.52 -7.05 -3.72
N ALA A 91 -25.24 -6.81 -3.46
CA ALA A 91 -24.18 -7.79 -3.60
C ALA A 91 -23.52 -8.01 -2.24
N ASN A 92 -23.36 -9.28 -1.84
CA ASN A 92 -22.63 -9.64 -0.62
C ASN A 92 -21.26 -10.15 -1.04
N ILE A 93 -20.19 -9.54 -0.54
CA ILE A 93 -18.81 -9.87 -0.89
C ILE A 93 -18.12 -10.54 0.30
N ARG A 94 -17.44 -11.68 0.06
CA ARG A 94 -16.58 -12.31 1.06
C ARG A 94 -15.17 -11.73 0.93
N LEU A 95 -14.71 -11.03 1.95
CA LEU A 95 -13.35 -10.47 2.08
C LEU A 95 -12.50 -11.32 3.03
#